data_AF-F0YH56-F1
#
_entry.id   AF-F0YH56-F1
#
_cell.length_a   1.000
_cell.length_b   1.000
_cell.length_c   1.000
_cell.angle_alpha   90.00
_cell.angle_beta   90.00
_cell.angle_gamma   90.00
#
_symmetry.space_group_name_H-M   'P 1'
#
loop_
_entity.id
_entity.type
_entity.pdbx_description
1 polymer ?
#
loop_
_entity_poly.entity_id
_entity_poly.type
_entity_poly.pdbx_seq_one_letter_code
_entity_poly.pdbx_strand_id
1 'polypeptide(L)'
;MLSRLLPAVPRAAAALAVATGADRFAACEPLELAQPTHRNSTRAPAWTAGTGELGPARVHRIVITGGPCAGKTTAMSKLSLRLTNMGFDVFVVPELATLTITGGASPGSYDVAQHVGWETAILREQMHLEDCFEEIAAKVSLPLGRHAVLLCDRGTMDVLAYVGKDAFDEVCEENGWTVPQLRDQRYEAVVHLVTAAVGAEAFYTLENNKARSESRDEAVALDGKLSRAWV
;
A
#
# COMPACT_ATOMS: atom_id res chain seq x y z
N MET A 1 -16.66 7.76 53.33
CA MET A 1 -15.61 7.03 54.09
C MET A 1 -14.67 6.38 53.10
N LEU A 2 -13.39 6.76 53.11
CA LEU A 2 -12.31 6.15 52.32
C LEU A 2 -11.45 5.26 53.25
N SER A 3 -10.48 4.55 52.66
CA SER A 3 -9.57 3.54 53.27
C SER A 3 -10.16 2.11 53.32
N ARG A 4 -9.40 1.03 53.07
CA ARG A 4 -7.94 0.83 53.26
C ARG A 4 -7.25 -0.09 52.23
N LEU A 5 -5.98 0.26 51.95
CA LEU A 5 -4.76 -0.58 51.85
C LEU A 5 -4.64 -1.74 50.84
N LEU A 6 -3.59 -1.63 50.00
CA LEU A 6 -2.83 -2.73 49.38
C LEU A 6 -2.01 -3.50 50.44
N PRO A 7 -1.52 -4.71 50.09
CA PRO A 7 -0.05 -4.88 50.04
C PRO A 7 0.45 -5.64 48.79
N ALA A 8 1.78 -5.73 48.64
CA ALA A 8 2.47 -6.19 47.43
C ALA A 8 3.21 -7.54 47.60
N VAL A 9 3.23 -8.34 46.52
CA VAL A 9 4.31 -9.24 46.00
C VAL A 9 5.00 -10.23 46.96
N PRO A 10 5.16 -11.50 46.54
CA PRO A 10 6.53 -12.01 46.36
C PRO A 10 6.77 -12.72 45.00
N ARG A 11 8.02 -12.66 44.52
CA ARG A 11 8.55 -13.47 43.42
C ARG A 11 8.79 -14.92 43.90
N ALA A 12 8.65 -15.89 43.00
CA ALA A 12 9.30 -17.20 43.12
C ALA A 12 9.85 -17.62 41.75
N ALA A 13 11.12 -18.03 41.72
CA ALA A 13 11.77 -18.59 40.54
C ALA A 13 11.80 -20.12 40.62
N ALA A 14 11.71 -20.78 39.48
CA ALA A 14 12.05 -22.19 39.34
C ALA A 14 12.93 -22.35 38.09
N ALA A 15 14.20 -22.67 38.30
CA ALA A 15 15.13 -23.03 37.24
C ALA A 15 15.31 -24.55 37.24
N LEU A 16 15.32 -25.16 36.05
CA LEU A 16 15.81 -26.53 35.87
C LEU A 16 16.58 -26.62 34.54
N ALA A 17 17.90 -26.68 34.64
CA ALA A 17 18.81 -27.25 33.62
C ALA A 17 19.07 -28.73 34.01
N VAL A 18 19.67 -29.65 33.26
CA VAL A 18 20.40 -29.75 31.97
C VAL A 18 20.15 -31.21 31.45
N ALA A 19 20.45 -31.69 30.24
CA ALA A 19 21.08 -31.21 28.98
C ALA A 19 20.44 -32.04 27.81
N THR A 20 20.94 -32.21 26.58
CA THR A 20 22.19 -31.87 25.85
C THR A 20 21.89 -31.86 24.34
N GLY A 21 22.66 -31.15 23.51
CA GLY A 21 22.53 -31.23 22.04
C GLY A 21 23.21 -30.06 21.33
N ALA A 22 24.53 -30.12 21.17
CA ALA A 22 25.30 -29.08 20.50
C ALA A 22 25.22 -29.18 18.97
N ASP A 23 25.54 -28.05 18.33
CA ASP A 23 25.83 -27.81 16.92
C ASP A 23 24.69 -27.69 15.90
N ARG A 24 24.83 -26.64 15.08
CA ARG A 24 24.16 -26.33 13.79
C ARG A 24 22.94 -25.41 13.73
N PHE A 25 22.87 -24.39 14.58
CA PHE A 25 22.31 -23.09 14.15
C PHE A 25 23.18 -21.96 14.66
N ALA A 26 23.91 -21.29 13.75
CA ALA A 26 24.60 -20.05 14.06
C ALA A 26 23.55 -18.98 14.35
N ALA A 27 23.62 -18.36 15.54
CA ALA A 27 22.78 -17.22 15.85
C ALA A 27 23.11 -16.08 14.88
N CYS A 28 22.12 -15.64 14.10
CA CYS A 28 22.25 -14.38 13.37
C CYS A 28 22.28 -13.27 14.42
N GLU A 29 23.36 -12.49 14.46
CA GLU A 29 23.41 -11.31 15.33
C GLU A 29 22.22 -10.39 15.00
N PRO A 30 21.59 -9.77 16.01
CA PRO A 30 20.53 -8.81 15.76
C PRO A 30 21.12 -7.63 14.97
N LEU A 31 20.58 -7.39 13.77
CA LEU A 31 20.99 -6.28 12.93
C LEU A 31 20.70 -4.98 13.69
N GLU A 32 21.74 -4.31 14.21
CA GLU A 32 21.60 -3.02 14.86
C GLU A 32 21.02 -2.01 13.86
N LEU A 33 19.73 -1.71 14.01
CA LEU A 33 19.06 -0.66 13.27
C LEU A 33 19.61 0.68 13.75
N ALA A 34 20.67 1.14 13.08
CA ALA A 34 21.24 2.45 13.28
C ALA A 34 20.12 3.50 13.20
N GLN A 35 19.87 4.18 14.32
CA GLN A 35 18.88 5.26 14.37
C GLN A 35 19.24 6.31 13.32
N PRO A 36 18.25 6.91 12.64
CA PRO A 36 18.50 7.87 11.57
C PRO A 36 19.10 9.15 12.15
N THR A 37 20.43 9.20 12.22
CA THR A 37 21.15 10.43 12.57
C THR A 37 20.83 11.48 11.51
N HIS A 38 20.45 12.69 11.92
CA HIS A 38 20.32 13.86 11.04
C HIS A 38 21.67 14.16 10.35
N ARG A 39 21.92 13.49 9.21
CA ARG A 39 22.98 13.82 8.28
C ARG A 39 22.38 14.53 7.09
N ASN A 40 22.92 15.70 6.76
CA ASN A 40 22.91 16.20 5.39
C ASN A 40 23.66 15.20 4.50
N SER A 41 22.99 14.13 4.07
CA SER A 41 23.50 13.27 3.02
C SER A 41 23.22 13.95 1.69
N THR A 42 24.26 14.44 1.04
CA THR A 42 24.25 14.65 -0.41
C THR A 42 23.99 13.30 -1.07
N ARG A 43 22.71 12.98 -1.34
CA ARG A 43 22.34 11.78 -2.11
C ARG A 43 23.04 11.87 -3.46
N ALA A 44 23.88 10.89 -3.78
CA ALA A 44 24.56 10.84 -5.05
C ALA A 44 23.54 10.70 -6.19
N PRO A 45 23.72 11.39 -7.33
CA PRO A 45 22.90 11.15 -8.52
C PRO A 45 23.31 9.79 -9.10
N ALA A 46 22.45 8.78 -8.98
CA ALA A 46 22.78 7.40 -9.34
C ALA A 46 21.64 6.71 -10.09
N TRP A 47 21.14 7.36 -11.15
CA TRP A 47 20.43 6.65 -12.21
C TRP A 47 20.75 7.22 -13.58
N THR A 48 21.20 6.33 -14.46
CA THR A 48 21.30 6.55 -15.90
C THR A 48 20.61 5.37 -16.60
N ALA A 49 19.54 5.64 -17.34
CA ALA A 49 19.06 4.71 -18.38
C ALA A 49 18.75 5.48 -19.66
N GLY A 50 19.01 4.83 -20.79
CA GLY A 50 18.66 5.32 -22.14
C GLY A 50 19.51 6.50 -22.62
N THR A 51 19.38 7.67 -21.98
CA THR A 51 19.78 8.98 -22.55
C THR A 51 20.62 9.86 -21.61
N GLY A 52 21.00 9.36 -20.43
CA GLY A 52 21.98 10.02 -19.55
C GLY A 52 21.42 11.09 -18.61
N GLU A 53 20.37 11.81 -18.99
CA GLU A 53 19.69 12.80 -18.15
C GLU A 53 18.19 12.54 -18.07
N LEU A 54 17.64 12.61 -16.85
CA LEU A 54 16.21 12.83 -16.66
C LEU A 54 15.87 14.25 -17.10
N GLY A 55 14.67 14.45 -17.65
CA GLY A 55 14.15 15.80 -17.95
C GLY A 55 13.94 16.65 -16.68
N PRO A 56 13.31 17.83 -16.77
CA PRO A 56 13.09 18.68 -15.60
C PRO A 56 12.43 17.92 -14.45
N ALA A 57 12.88 18.22 -13.22
CA ALA A 57 12.38 17.61 -12.00
C ALA A 57 10.85 17.68 -11.96
N ARG A 58 10.22 16.53 -11.73
CA ARG A 58 8.76 16.39 -11.62
C ARG A 58 8.38 15.29 -10.64
N VAL A 59 7.12 15.35 -10.22
CA VAL A 59 6.44 14.25 -9.52
C VAL A 59 5.95 13.24 -10.58
N HIS A 60 5.92 11.95 -10.25
CA HIS A 60 5.32 10.89 -11.06
C HIS A 60 4.41 10.05 -10.14
N ARG A 61 3.16 9.78 -10.52
CA ARG A 61 2.24 8.86 -9.83
C ARG A 61 2.26 7.49 -10.52
N ILE A 62 2.50 6.45 -9.74
CA ILE A 62 2.51 5.05 -10.19
C ILE A 62 1.54 4.25 -9.31
N VAL A 63 0.53 3.66 -9.93
CA VAL A 63 -0.41 2.77 -9.23
C VAL A 63 0.17 1.37 -9.10
N ILE A 64 0.13 0.81 -7.90
CA ILE A 64 0.33 -0.61 -7.65
C ILE A 64 -1.05 -1.22 -7.37
N THR A 65 -1.61 -1.92 -8.37
CA THR A 65 -2.90 -2.62 -8.26
C THR A 65 -2.70 -4.14 -8.24
N GLY A 66 -3.77 -4.91 -8.05
CA GLY A 66 -3.74 -6.36 -7.91
C GLY A 66 -4.73 -6.88 -6.87
N GLY A 67 -5.10 -8.15 -7.00
CA GLY A 67 -6.02 -8.83 -6.10
C GLY A 67 -5.50 -8.95 -4.64
N PRO A 68 -6.32 -9.52 -3.74
CA PRO A 68 -5.86 -9.87 -2.41
C PRO A 68 -4.66 -10.84 -2.51
N CYS A 69 -3.69 -10.67 -1.61
CA CYS A 69 -2.44 -11.43 -1.56
C CYS A 69 -1.56 -11.40 -2.84
N ALA A 70 -1.69 -10.37 -3.70
CA ALA A 70 -0.76 -10.09 -4.80
C ALA A 70 0.62 -9.52 -4.38
N GLY A 71 0.88 -9.37 -3.08
CA GLY A 71 2.17 -8.87 -2.57
C GLY A 71 2.41 -7.36 -2.71
N LYS A 72 1.36 -6.55 -3.00
CA LYS A 72 1.42 -5.09 -3.15
C LYS A 72 2.30 -4.39 -2.12
N THR A 73 2.04 -4.59 -0.83
CA THR A 73 2.80 -3.99 0.27
C THR A 73 4.30 -4.32 0.20
N THR A 74 4.65 -5.58 -0.07
CA THR A 74 6.06 -6.02 -0.21
C THR A 74 6.71 -5.45 -1.46
N ALA A 75 5.98 -5.37 -2.57
CA ALA A 75 6.46 -4.76 -3.80
C ALA A 75 6.73 -3.26 -3.61
N MET A 76 5.80 -2.52 -3.00
CA MET A 76 5.98 -1.11 -2.65
C MET A 76 7.19 -0.90 -1.74
N SER A 77 7.37 -1.67 -0.66
CA SER A 77 8.57 -1.52 0.20
C SER A 77 9.88 -1.72 -0.59
N LYS A 78 9.92 -2.69 -1.51
CA LYS A 78 11.09 -2.93 -2.38
C LYS A 78 11.30 -1.81 -3.41
N LEU A 79 10.22 -1.31 -4.02
CA LEU A 79 10.25 -0.21 -4.98
C LEU A 79 10.70 1.09 -4.30
N SER A 80 10.14 1.44 -3.13
CA SER A 80 10.53 2.62 -2.36
C SER A 80 12.02 2.61 -2.02
N LEU A 81 12.56 1.48 -1.54
CA LEU A 81 13.99 1.34 -1.29
C LEU A 81 14.81 1.49 -2.58
N ARG A 82 14.40 0.84 -3.68
CA ARG A 82 15.16 0.85 -4.94
C ARG A 82 15.18 2.23 -5.59
N LEU A 83 14.05 2.92 -5.64
CA LEU A 83 13.89 4.28 -6.17
C LEU A 83 14.61 5.31 -5.30
N THR A 84 14.53 5.19 -3.97
CA THR A 84 15.31 6.05 -3.06
C THR A 84 16.82 5.90 -3.30
N ASN A 85 17.30 4.67 -3.48
CA ASN A 85 18.70 4.39 -3.82
C ASN A 85 19.10 4.87 -5.24
N MET A 86 18.13 5.18 -6.10
CA MET A 86 18.34 5.80 -7.43
C MET A 86 18.29 7.34 -7.37
N GLY A 87 18.02 7.93 -6.20
CA GLY A 87 18.02 9.38 -5.97
C GLY A 87 16.64 10.04 -5.95
N PHE A 88 15.56 9.30 -6.24
CA PHE A 88 14.19 9.81 -6.14
C PHE A 88 13.79 10.02 -4.68
N ASP A 89 12.94 11.00 -4.40
CA ASP A 89 12.13 10.96 -3.18
C ASP A 89 10.90 10.09 -3.42
N VAL A 90 10.57 9.20 -2.49
CA VAL A 90 9.43 8.30 -2.63
C VAL A 90 8.42 8.57 -1.54
N PHE A 91 7.18 8.74 -1.96
CA PHE A 91 6.01 8.86 -1.11
C PHE A 91 5.09 7.68 -1.40
N VAL A 92 4.38 7.18 -0.39
CA VAL A 92 3.43 6.06 -0.53
C VAL A 92 2.05 6.57 -0.14
N VAL A 93 1.10 6.53 -1.08
CA VAL A 93 -0.30 6.86 -0.84
C VAL A 93 -1.00 5.59 -0.34
N PRO A 94 -1.55 5.57 0.89
CA PRO A 94 -2.12 4.36 1.48
C PRO A 94 -3.52 4.01 0.95
N GLU A 95 -3.87 2.73 1.02
CA GLU A 95 -5.19 2.20 0.64
C GLU A 95 -6.31 2.72 1.57
N LEU A 96 -7.19 3.58 1.04
CA LEU A 96 -8.31 4.16 1.80
C LEU A 96 -9.39 3.14 2.22
N ALA A 97 -9.56 2.05 1.46
CA ALA A 97 -10.46 0.96 1.85
C ALA A 97 -10.02 0.37 3.21
N THR A 98 -8.74 0.07 3.38
CA THR A 98 -8.19 -0.41 4.67
C THR A 98 -8.32 0.66 5.77
N LEU A 99 -8.07 1.94 5.47
CA LEU A 99 -8.22 3.04 6.43
C LEU A 99 -9.66 3.17 6.95
N THR A 100 -10.66 3.14 6.07
CA THR A 100 -12.07 3.29 6.48
C THR A 100 -12.62 2.03 7.13
N ILE A 101 -12.25 0.82 6.67
CA ILE A 101 -12.61 -0.45 7.33
C ILE A 101 -12.05 -0.50 8.76
N THR A 102 -10.78 -0.14 8.95
CA THR A 102 -10.19 -0.07 10.30
C THR A 102 -10.76 1.09 11.14
N GLY A 103 -11.28 2.14 10.50
CA GLY A 103 -12.07 3.21 11.12
C GLY A 103 -13.52 2.84 11.47
N GLY A 104 -14.00 1.64 11.12
CA GLY A 104 -15.34 1.14 11.47
C GLY A 104 -16.33 1.00 10.31
N ALA A 105 -15.93 1.25 9.07
CA ALA A 105 -16.73 0.89 7.90
C ALA A 105 -16.82 -0.65 7.74
N SER A 106 -17.91 -1.13 7.16
CA SER A 106 -18.19 -2.56 7.02
C SER A 106 -18.82 -2.87 5.65
N PRO A 107 -18.07 -2.73 4.53
CA PRO A 107 -18.61 -2.93 3.18
C PRO A 107 -19.22 -4.31 2.97
N GLY A 108 -18.73 -5.34 3.66
CA GLY A 108 -19.31 -6.69 3.63
C GLY A 108 -20.68 -6.84 4.30
N SER A 109 -21.21 -5.81 4.97
CA SER A 109 -22.58 -5.79 5.52
C SER A 109 -23.52 -4.78 4.85
N TYR A 110 -23.06 -4.11 3.79
CA TYR A 110 -23.83 -3.11 3.05
C TYR A 110 -24.72 -3.73 1.97
N ASP A 111 -25.86 -3.10 1.70
CA ASP A 111 -26.61 -3.35 0.47
C ASP A 111 -25.89 -2.75 -0.76
N VAL A 112 -26.40 -3.03 -1.96
CA VAL A 112 -25.76 -2.59 -3.23
C VAL A 112 -25.63 -1.06 -3.29
N ALA A 113 -26.66 -0.30 -2.89
CA ALA A 113 -26.64 1.16 -2.96
C ALA A 113 -25.70 1.76 -1.90
N GLN A 114 -25.69 1.19 -0.69
CA GLN A 114 -24.75 1.54 0.37
C GLN A 114 -23.29 1.25 -0.03
N HIS A 115 -23.03 0.12 -0.71
CA HIS A 115 -21.70 -0.23 -1.18
C HIS A 115 -21.21 0.71 -2.30
N VAL A 116 -22.06 1.01 -3.29
CA VAL A 116 -21.75 2.02 -4.34
C VAL A 116 -21.51 3.40 -3.72
N GLY A 117 -22.33 3.82 -2.75
CA GLY A 117 -22.13 5.09 -2.04
C GLY A 117 -20.80 5.15 -1.27
N TRP A 118 -20.39 4.04 -0.65
CA TRP A 118 -19.09 3.93 0.03
C TRP A 118 -17.92 3.95 -0.97
N GLU A 119 -17.95 3.15 -2.03
CA GLU A 119 -16.92 3.15 -3.09
C GLU A 119 -16.79 4.53 -3.76
N THR A 120 -17.90 5.24 -3.96
CA THR A 120 -17.91 6.62 -4.47
C THR A 120 -17.24 7.59 -3.50
N ALA A 121 -17.47 7.45 -2.20
CA ALA A 121 -16.79 8.26 -1.19
C ALA A 121 -15.28 7.95 -1.13
N ILE A 122 -14.89 6.67 -1.21
CA ILE A 122 -13.49 6.24 -1.32
C ILE A 122 -12.83 6.82 -2.57
N LEU A 123 -13.49 6.80 -3.73
CA LEU A 123 -12.96 7.34 -4.98
C LEU A 123 -12.71 8.86 -4.90
N ARG A 124 -13.62 9.63 -4.30
CA ARG A 124 -13.43 11.09 -4.05
C ARG A 124 -12.21 11.34 -3.17
N GLU A 125 -12.12 10.63 -2.05
CA GLU A 125 -11.04 10.81 -1.08
C GLU A 125 -9.69 10.29 -1.62
N GLN A 126 -9.68 9.24 -2.46
CA GLN A 126 -8.48 8.71 -3.12
C GLN A 126 -7.85 9.78 -4.01
N MET A 127 -8.66 10.45 -4.83
CA MET A 127 -8.19 11.57 -5.65
C MET A 127 -7.66 12.72 -4.79
N HIS A 128 -8.37 13.09 -3.71
CA HIS A 128 -7.92 14.16 -2.81
C HIS A 128 -6.59 13.82 -2.12
N LEU A 129 -6.43 12.57 -1.67
CA LEU A 129 -5.23 12.09 -0.99
C LEU A 129 -4.03 12.02 -1.96
N GLU A 130 -4.25 11.55 -3.19
CA GLU A 130 -3.24 11.58 -4.26
C GLU A 130 -2.78 12.99 -4.58
N ASP A 131 -3.72 13.93 -4.74
CA ASP A 131 -3.44 15.34 -5.07
C ASP A 131 -2.71 16.03 -3.90
N CYS A 132 -3.08 15.74 -2.65
CA CYS A 132 -2.40 16.21 -1.44
C CYS A 132 -0.96 15.69 -1.33
N PHE A 133 -0.74 14.39 -1.58
CA PHE A 133 0.60 13.80 -1.58
C PHE A 133 1.46 14.34 -2.72
N GLU A 134 0.88 14.65 -3.89
CA GLU A 134 1.59 15.30 -4.99
C GLU A 134 2.01 16.72 -4.58
N GLU A 135 1.11 17.51 -3.98
CA GLU A 135 1.41 18.87 -3.53
C GLU A 135 2.58 18.89 -2.52
N ILE A 136 2.57 17.94 -1.58
CA ILE A 136 3.67 17.76 -0.60
C ILE A 136 4.98 17.38 -1.32
N ALA A 137 4.94 16.38 -2.19
CA ALA A 137 6.11 15.93 -2.95
C ALA A 137 6.67 17.05 -3.85
N ALA A 138 5.80 17.79 -4.52
CA ALA A 138 6.15 18.92 -5.37
C ALA A 138 6.89 20.00 -4.58
N LYS A 139 6.36 20.39 -3.41
CA LYS A 139 6.97 21.42 -2.54
C LYS A 139 8.28 21.00 -1.90
N VAL A 140 8.48 19.71 -1.61
CA VAL A 140 9.67 19.20 -0.89
C VAL A 140 10.81 18.78 -1.84
N SER A 141 10.50 18.28 -3.03
CA SER A 141 11.49 17.68 -3.94
C SER A 141 11.89 18.60 -5.08
N LEU A 142 10.94 19.28 -5.73
CA LEU A 142 11.21 20.03 -6.97
C LEU A 142 12.08 21.29 -6.77
N PRO A 143 11.94 22.09 -5.70
CA PRO A 143 12.84 23.23 -5.44
C PRO A 143 14.31 22.82 -5.23
N LEU A 144 14.56 21.54 -4.96
CA LEU A 144 15.90 20.97 -4.81
C LEU A 144 16.39 20.28 -6.10
N GLY A 145 15.65 20.39 -7.21
CA GLY A 145 15.95 19.72 -8.48
C GLY A 145 15.79 18.21 -8.45
N ARG A 146 15.04 17.66 -7.48
CA ARG A 146 14.89 16.20 -7.27
C ARG A 146 13.55 15.72 -7.80
N HIS A 147 13.56 14.59 -8.50
CA HIS A 147 12.31 13.91 -8.88
C HIS A 147 11.67 13.22 -7.67
N ALA A 148 10.34 13.20 -7.65
CA ALA A 148 9.56 12.46 -6.67
C ALA A 148 8.71 11.39 -7.34
N VAL A 149 8.50 10.27 -6.66
CA VAL A 149 7.58 9.20 -7.07
C VAL A 149 6.54 8.99 -5.98
N LEU A 150 5.27 9.05 -6.35
CA LEU A 150 4.15 8.57 -5.56
C LEU A 150 3.86 7.13 -5.98
N LEU A 151 3.97 6.20 -5.02
CA LEU A 151 3.46 4.84 -5.18
C LEU A 151 2.08 4.78 -4.52
N CYS A 152 1.02 4.59 -5.31
CA CYS A 152 -0.33 4.47 -4.79
C CYS A 152 -0.67 2.99 -4.57
N ASP A 153 -1.07 2.62 -3.35
CA ASP A 153 -1.66 1.30 -3.09
C ASP A 153 -3.11 1.34 -3.58
N ARG A 154 -3.32 0.83 -4.80
CA ARG A 154 -4.49 1.06 -5.67
C ARG A 154 -4.58 2.49 -6.24
N GLY A 155 -5.54 2.66 -7.15
CA GLY A 155 -5.88 3.94 -7.78
C GLY A 155 -7.35 3.97 -8.22
N THR A 156 -7.79 5.09 -8.78
CA THR A 156 -9.21 5.40 -9.11
C THR A 156 -9.97 4.29 -9.83
N MET A 157 -9.35 3.63 -10.82
CA MET A 157 -10.02 2.61 -11.64
C MET A 157 -10.24 1.29 -10.89
N ASP A 158 -9.63 1.07 -9.72
CA ASP A 158 -9.88 -0.17 -8.96
C ASP A 158 -11.36 -0.30 -8.56
N VAL A 159 -12.09 0.80 -8.28
CA VAL A 159 -13.50 0.71 -7.81
C VAL A 159 -14.44 0.12 -8.87
N LEU A 160 -14.11 0.26 -10.17
CA LEU A 160 -14.82 -0.39 -11.28
C LEU A 160 -14.86 -1.93 -11.14
N ALA A 161 -13.85 -2.53 -10.52
CA ALA A 161 -13.83 -3.98 -10.25
C ALA A 161 -14.78 -4.39 -9.11
N TYR A 162 -15.12 -3.45 -8.22
CA TYR A 162 -15.99 -3.66 -7.06
C TYR A 162 -17.46 -3.34 -7.37
N VAL A 163 -17.76 -2.14 -7.92
CA VAL A 163 -19.14 -1.72 -8.24
C VAL A 163 -19.67 -2.25 -9.58
N GLY A 164 -18.77 -2.60 -10.52
CA GLY A 164 -19.15 -3.01 -11.88
C GLY A 164 -19.40 -1.81 -12.82
N LYS A 165 -19.49 -2.08 -14.13
CA LYS A 165 -19.46 -1.03 -15.16
C LYS A 165 -20.63 -0.05 -15.06
N ASP A 166 -21.86 -0.57 -15.01
CA ASP A 166 -23.05 0.28 -15.12
C ASP A 166 -23.14 1.28 -13.95
N ALA A 167 -22.90 0.81 -12.71
CA ALA A 167 -22.83 1.68 -11.53
C ALA A 167 -21.60 2.61 -11.54
N PHE A 168 -20.47 2.21 -12.11
CA PHE A 168 -19.30 3.08 -12.24
C PHE A 168 -19.52 4.21 -13.25
N ASP A 169 -20.23 3.94 -14.34
CA ASP A 169 -20.62 4.95 -15.33
C ASP A 169 -21.59 5.97 -14.71
N GLU A 170 -22.63 5.51 -13.99
CA GLU A 170 -23.55 6.36 -13.23
C GLU A 170 -22.78 7.26 -12.23
N VAL A 171 -21.85 6.69 -11.46
CA VAL A 171 -20.97 7.43 -10.55
C VAL A 171 -20.11 8.46 -11.28
N CYS A 172 -19.59 8.14 -12.47
CA CYS A 172 -18.83 9.11 -13.27
C CYS A 172 -19.73 10.26 -13.76
N GLU A 173 -20.93 9.96 -14.25
CA GLU A 173 -21.89 10.98 -14.71
C GLU A 173 -22.33 11.91 -13.58
N GLU A 174 -22.72 11.37 -12.42
CA GLU A 174 -23.14 12.16 -11.25
C GLU A 174 -22.06 13.13 -10.74
N ASN A 175 -20.79 12.75 -10.88
CA ASN A 175 -19.65 13.54 -10.41
C ASN A 175 -18.96 14.38 -11.50
N GLY A 176 -19.39 14.26 -12.76
CA GLY A 176 -18.76 14.93 -13.90
C GLY A 176 -17.34 14.44 -14.20
N TRP A 177 -17.04 13.17 -13.93
CA TRP A 177 -15.76 12.54 -14.24
C TRP A 177 -15.79 11.76 -15.55
N THR A 178 -14.61 11.52 -16.11
CA THR A 178 -14.43 10.69 -17.30
C THR A 178 -13.28 9.71 -17.09
N VAL A 179 -13.35 8.53 -17.73
CA VAL A 179 -12.27 7.53 -17.65
C VAL A 179 -10.89 8.09 -18.02
N PRO A 180 -10.73 8.95 -19.07
CA PRO A 180 -9.42 9.55 -19.36
C PRO A 180 -8.90 10.47 -18.24
N GLN A 181 -9.76 11.18 -17.51
CA GLN A 181 -9.33 11.94 -16.33
C GLN A 181 -8.89 11.02 -15.19
N LEU A 182 -9.68 9.98 -14.91
CA LEU A 182 -9.41 9.07 -13.80
C LEU A 182 -8.18 8.19 -14.06
N ARG A 183 -7.95 7.75 -15.30
CA ARG A 183 -6.90 6.81 -15.69
C ARG A 183 -5.70 7.48 -16.37
N ASP A 184 -5.94 8.14 -17.49
CA ASP A 184 -4.87 8.54 -18.44
C ASP A 184 -4.19 9.86 -18.06
N GLN A 185 -4.90 10.75 -17.34
CA GLN A 185 -4.38 12.06 -16.89
C GLN A 185 -3.81 12.03 -15.46
N ARG A 186 -4.16 11.02 -14.65
CA ARG A 186 -3.74 10.92 -13.23
C ARG A 186 -2.44 10.13 -13.02
N TYR A 187 -2.13 9.16 -13.87
CA TYR A 187 -1.03 8.21 -13.62
C TYR A 187 -0.11 8.04 -14.83
N GLU A 188 1.21 8.13 -14.61
CA GLU A 188 2.21 7.85 -15.62
C GLU A 188 2.41 6.33 -15.86
N ALA A 189 2.08 5.50 -14.87
CA ALA A 189 2.16 4.05 -14.99
C ALA A 189 1.21 3.31 -14.03
N VAL A 190 0.79 2.13 -14.45
CA VAL A 190 0.00 1.19 -13.64
C VAL A 190 0.72 -0.16 -13.64
N VAL A 191 0.95 -0.71 -12.46
CA VAL A 191 1.58 -2.02 -12.25
C VAL A 191 0.54 -2.94 -11.61
N HIS A 192 -0.04 -3.83 -12.41
CA HIS A 192 -0.89 -4.91 -11.90
C HIS A 192 -0.01 -6.06 -11.39
N LEU A 193 -0.10 -6.35 -10.11
CA LEU A 193 0.49 -7.54 -9.51
C LEU A 193 -0.57 -8.64 -9.48
N VAL A 194 -0.27 -9.77 -10.12
CA VAL A 194 -1.16 -10.93 -10.13
C VAL A 194 -1.20 -11.57 -8.74
N THR A 195 -2.40 -11.87 -8.24
CA THR A 195 -2.60 -12.59 -6.97
C THR A 195 -1.86 -13.92 -6.91
N ALA A 196 -1.29 -14.25 -5.74
CA ALA A 196 -0.67 -15.55 -5.49
C ALA A 196 -1.64 -16.74 -5.68
N ALA A 197 -2.96 -16.51 -5.65
CA ALA A 197 -3.96 -17.52 -5.99
C ALA A 197 -3.86 -18.03 -7.44
N VAL A 198 -3.17 -17.31 -8.33
CA VAL A 198 -2.79 -17.73 -9.68
C VAL A 198 -1.32 -18.15 -9.69
N GLY A 199 -1.05 -19.44 -9.89
CA GLY A 199 0.31 -19.96 -10.13
C GLY A 199 1.26 -20.03 -8.93
N ALA A 200 0.92 -19.46 -7.76
CA ALA A 200 1.73 -19.47 -6.55
C ALA A 200 0.92 -19.94 -5.31
N GLU A 201 0.02 -20.91 -5.52
CA GLU A 201 -1.06 -21.31 -4.62
C GLU A 201 -0.62 -21.58 -3.17
N ALA A 202 0.55 -22.20 -2.99
CA ALA A 202 1.13 -22.52 -1.68
C ALA A 202 1.45 -21.28 -0.82
N PHE A 203 1.45 -20.08 -1.40
CA PHE A 203 1.69 -18.80 -0.72
C PHE A 203 0.40 -17.98 -0.51
N TYR A 204 -0.76 -18.45 -1.00
CA TYR A 204 -2.05 -17.81 -0.71
C TYR A 204 -2.57 -18.26 0.67
N THR A 205 -2.14 -17.57 1.72
CA THR A 205 -2.60 -17.82 3.10
C THR A 205 -3.49 -16.69 3.62
N LEU A 206 -4.57 -17.05 4.31
CA LEU A 206 -5.46 -16.11 5.00
C LEU A 206 -4.95 -15.72 6.40
N GLU A 207 -4.00 -16.50 6.95
CA GLU A 207 -3.49 -16.38 8.32
C GLU A 207 -2.95 -14.98 8.66
N ASN A 208 -2.40 -14.26 7.67
CA ASN A 208 -1.82 -12.94 7.84
C ASN A 208 -2.81 -11.77 7.65
N ASN A 209 -4.09 -12.01 7.33
CA ASN A 209 -5.07 -10.94 7.08
C ASN A 209 -6.41 -11.18 7.81
N LYS A 210 -6.55 -10.68 9.03
CA LYS A 210 -7.82 -10.65 9.79
C LYS A 210 -8.97 -9.90 9.08
N ALA A 211 -8.69 -9.14 8.03
CA ALA A 211 -9.66 -8.36 7.27
C ALA A 211 -10.07 -8.99 5.92
N ARG A 212 -9.63 -10.22 5.60
CA ARG A 212 -9.94 -10.88 4.31
C ARG A 212 -10.73 -12.17 4.52
N SER A 213 -11.86 -12.26 3.84
CA SER A 213 -12.79 -13.39 3.88
C SER A 213 -12.98 -14.08 2.53
N GLU A 214 -12.35 -13.56 1.46
CA GLU A 214 -12.53 -14.04 0.10
C GLU A 214 -11.88 -15.41 -0.11
N SER A 215 -12.64 -16.32 -0.72
CA SER A 215 -12.14 -17.60 -1.21
C SER A 215 -11.10 -17.40 -2.32
N ARG A 216 -10.37 -18.47 -2.63
CA ARG A 216 -9.37 -18.47 -3.69
C ARG A 216 -9.96 -18.06 -5.05
N ASP A 217 -11.12 -18.62 -5.41
CA ASP A 217 -11.73 -18.39 -6.72
C ASP A 217 -12.27 -16.96 -6.86
N GLU A 218 -12.80 -16.39 -5.76
CA GLU A 218 -13.17 -14.98 -5.68
C GLU A 218 -11.95 -14.07 -5.84
N ALA A 219 -10.82 -14.40 -5.20
CA ALA A 219 -9.57 -13.67 -5.35
C ALA A 219 -9.03 -13.68 -6.80
N VAL A 220 -9.10 -14.82 -7.48
CA VAL A 220 -8.71 -14.94 -8.91
C VAL A 220 -9.67 -14.16 -9.80
N ALA A 221 -10.99 -14.25 -9.56
CA ALA A 221 -11.98 -13.52 -10.33
C ALA A 221 -11.83 -12.00 -10.16
N LEU A 222 -11.57 -11.53 -8.93
CA LEU A 222 -11.34 -10.13 -8.60
C LEU A 222 -10.03 -9.60 -9.20
N ASP A 223 -8.93 -10.38 -9.15
CA ASP A 223 -7.67 -10.01 -9.80
C ASP A 223 -7.85 -9.79 -11.31
N GLY A 224 -8.61 -10.68 -11.97
CA GLY A 224 -8.99 -10.54 -13.37
C GLY A 224 -9.88 -9.31 -13.65
N LYS A 225 -10.80 -8.96 -12.74
CA LYS A 225 -11.59 -7.72 -12.86
C LYS A 225 -10.70 -6.48 -12.74
N LEU A 226 -9.83 -6.43 -11.74
CA LEU A 226 -8.88 -5.34 -11.50
C LEU A 226 -7.99 -5.14 -12.73
N SER A 227 -7.37 -6.21 -13.25
CA SER A 227 -6.54 -6.13 -14.46
C SER A 227 -7.29 -5.54 -15.67
N ARG A 228 -8.59 -5.84 -15.84
CA ARG A 228 -9.41 -5.30 -16.93
C ARG A 228 -9.89 -3.87 -16.70
N ALA A 229 -9.98 -3.41 -15.45
CA ALA A 229 -10.42 -2.04 -15.15
C ALA A 229 -9.42 -0.97 -15.63
N TRP A 230 -8.16 -1.36 -15.87
CA TRP A 230 -7.07 -0.49 -16.30
C TRP A 230 -6.79 -0.52 -17.82
N VAL A 231 -7.57 -1.26 -18.63
CA VAL A 231 -7.36 -1.45 -20.09
C VAL A 231 -8.49 -0.84 -20.91
#